data_AF-A0A7J0AH25-F1
#
_entry.id   AF-A0A7J0AH25-F1
#
_cell.length_a   1.000
_cell.length_b   1.000
_cell.length_c   1.000
_cell.angle_alpha   90.00
_cell.angle_beta   90.00
_cell.angle_gamma   90.00
#
_symmetry.space_group_name_H-M   'P 1'
#
loop_
_entity.id
_entity.type
_entity.pdbx_description
1 polymer ?
#
loop_
_entity_poly.entity_id
_entity_poly.type
_entity_poly.pdbx_seq_one_letter_code
_entity_poly.pdbx_strand_id
1 'polypeptide(L)'
;MIKEKTRKFPRPSTLARHYYNGDFCEYPVDMVLSAVNDADFPYNSIAIPIQLKLRQSFYANFESYVYLVNNYSDAAIVEFMAHPNEYMQAHNVNRPAPIDTMTAEIMAMCADPALIKAIRSDSLSNVNSVIERACWKKKYPKRYPKEFFDYNVIWNVAGVEAFPDVDFEAHGFSKYFDVYLQYVTRTLHL
;
A
#
# COMPACT_ATOMS: atom_id res chain seq x y z
N MET A 1 51.78 5.39 -13.77
CA MET A 1 50.64 5.79 -12.91
C MET A 1 49.40 5.04 -13.36
N ILE A 2 49.00 4.02 -12.60
CA ILE A 2 47.66 3.43 -12.76
C ILE A 2 46.70 4.50 -12.26
N LYS A 3 45.87 5.07 -13.14
CA LYS A 3 44.76 5.95 -12.71
C LYS A 3 43.93 5.14 -11.73
N GLU A 4 43.90 5.54 -10.46
CA GLU A 4 42.92 5.02 -9.52
C GLU A 4 41.54 5.22 -10.15
N LYS A 5 40.92 4.12 -10.59
CA LYS A 5 39.52 4.14 -10.99
C LYS A 5 38.78 4.54 -9.72
N THR A 6 38.27 5.76 -9.69
CA THR A 6 37.29 6.19 -8.69
C THR A 6 36.24 5.09 -8.64
N ARG A 7 36.16 4.37 -7.51
CA ARG A 7 35.16 3.32 -7.31
C ARG A 7 33.80 4.01 -7.43
N LYS A 8 33.17 3.90 -8.60
CA LYS A 8 31.81 4.38 -8.79
C LYS A 8 30.91 3.47 -8.00
N PHE A 9 30.11 4.04 -7.12
CA PHE A 9 29.03 3.31 -6.48
C PHE A 9 28.15 2.67 -7.58
N PRO A 10 27.79 1.39 -7.45
CA PRO A 10 26.89 0.75 -8.40
C PRO A 10 25.54 1.46 -8.39
N ARG A 11 24.82 1.37 -9.50
CA ARG A 11 23.43 1.85 -9.55
C ARG A 11 22.56 1.00 -8.61
N PRO A 12 21.47 1.55 -8.04
CA PRO A 12 20.54 0.79 -7.20
C PRO A 12 20.09 -0.53 -7.84
N SER A 13 19.73 -0.53 -9.11
CA SER A 13 19.35 -1.76 -9.83
C SER A 13 20.45 -2.82 -9.93
N THR A 14 21.72 -2.42 -9.91
CA THR A 14 22.86 -3.35 -9.83
C THR A 14 23.01 -3.90 -8.43
N LEU A 15 22.88 -3.07 -7.39
CA LEU A 15 22.94 -3.48 -5.99
C LEU A 15 21.82 -4.50 -5.67
N ALA A 16 20.59 -4.16 -6.05
CA ALA A 16 19.40 -4.98 -5.90
C ALA A 16 19.56 -6.38 -6.53
N ARG A 17 20.16 -6.45 -7.73
CA ARG A 17 20.41 -7.69 -8.46
C ARG A 17 21.52 -8.53 -7.84
N HIS A 18 22.62 -7.91 -7.40
CA HIS A 18 23.69 -8.62 -6.71
C HIS A 18 23.15 -9.28 -5.44
N TYR A 19 22.35 -8.53 -4.66
CA TYR A 19 21.72 -9.07 -3.47
C TYR A 19 20.79 -10.25 -3.79
N TYR A 20 19.94 -10.12 -4.83
CA TYR A 20 19.05 -11.19 -5.29
C TYR A 20 19.81 -12.48 -5.68
N ASN A 21 20.97 -12.34 -6.33
CA ASN A 21 21.80 -13.47 -6.74
C ASN A 21 22.59 -14.12 -5.60
N GLY A 22 22.57 -13.55 -4.39
CA GLY A 22 23.45 -13.95 -3.28
C GLY A 22 24.91 -13.54 -3.49
N ASP A 23 25.18 -12.57 -4.38
CA ASP A 23 26.52 -12.04 -4.60
C ASP A 23 26.91 -11.18 -3.39
N PHE A 24 27.76 -11.72 -2.50
CA PHE A 24 28.23 -11.00 -1.31
C PHE A 24 28.89 -9.68 -1.70
N CYS A 25 28.30 -8.56 -1.29
CA CYS A 25 28.86 -7.24 -1.50
C CYS A 25 28.89 -6.44 -0.19
N GLU A 26 30.07 -5.91 0.16
CA GLU A 26 30.29 -5.04 1.33
C GLU A 26 29.78 -3.60 1.05
N TYR A 27 28.48 -3.46 0.79
CA TYR A 27 27.86 -2.14 0.65
C TYR A 27 27.20 -1.70 1.96
N PRO A 28 27.12 -0.38 2.23
CA PRO A 28 26.38 0.14 3.37
C PRO A 28 24.94 -0.40 3.40
N VAL A 29 24.46 -0.77 4.60
CA VAL A 29 23.18 -1.47 4.76
C VAL A 29 22.00 -0.62 4.27
N ASP A 30 22.02 0.68 4.54
CA ASP A 30 21.02 1.67 4.09
C ASP A 30 20.93 1.73 2.57
N MET A 31 22.06 1.64 1.87
CA MET A 31 22.12 1.64 0.42
C MET A 31 21.55 0.35 -0.17
N VAL A 32 21.86 -0.80 0.43
CA VAL A 32 21.29 -2.10 0.03
C VAL A 32 19.78 -2.10 0.28
N LEU A 33 19.34 -1.66 1.45
CA LEU A 33 17.92 -1.59 1.82
C LEU A 33 17.14 -0.67 0.88
N SER A 34 17.65 0.53 0.58
CA SER A 34 17.01 1.44 -0.38
C SER A 34 16.93 0.80 -1.77
N ALA A 35 18.04 0.23 -2.27
CA ALA A 35 18.06 -0.37 -3.59
C ALA A 35 17.09 -1.56 -3.74
N VAL A 36 16.98 -2.40 -2.71
CA VAL A 36 16.07 -3.55 -2.65
C VAL A 36 14.60 -3.10 -2.63
N ASN A 37 14.29 -2.01 -1.93
CA ASN A 37 12.93 -1.46 -1.84
C ASN A 37 12.46 -0.69 -3.10
N ASP A 38 13.39 -0.41 -4.01
CA ASP A 38 13.15 0.31 -5.26
C ASP A 38 13.26 -0.59 -6.51
N ALA A 39 13.39 -1.91 -6.35
CA ALA A 39 13.63 -2.84 -7.45
C ALA A 39 12.64 -4.02 -7.50
N ASP A 40 12.38 -4.50 -8.72
CA ASP A 40 11.45 -5.61 -9.02
C ASP A 40 12.13 -6.99 -8.98
N PHE A 41 12.70 -7.38 -7.85
CA PHE A 41 13.17 -8.75 -7.64
C PHE A 41 12.39 -9.45 -6.52
N PRO A 42 12.20 -10.78 -6.56
CA PRO A 42 11.53 -11.52 -5.50
C PRO A 42 12.49 -11.71 -4.32
N TYR A 43 12.27 -10.97 -3.25
CA TYR A 43 13.09 -11.01 -2.04
C TYR A 43 12.45 -11.83 -0.93
N ASN A 44 13.29 -12.41 -0.07
CA ASN A 44 12.87 -13.01 1.20
C ASN A 44 12.74 -11.89 2.24
N SER A 45 11.51 -11.60 2.66
CA SER A 45 11.19 -10.53 3.62
C SER A 45 11.75 -10.76 5.03
N ILE A 46 12.13 -12.00 5.37
CA ILE A 46 12.76 -12.33 6.65
C ILE A 46 14.22 -11.85 6.67
N ALA A 47 14.90 -11.85 5.52
CA ALA A 47 16.31 -11.45 5.42
C ALA A 47 16.48 -9.93 5.28
N ILE A 48 15.54 -9.26 4.59
CA ILE A 48 15.48 -7.81 4.49
C ILE A 48 14.04 -7.35 4.74
N PRO A 49 13.80 -6.41 5.67
CA PRO A 49 12.52 -5.75 5.78
C PRO A 49 12.17 -5.05 4.47
N ILE A 50 11.12 -5.54 3.80
CA ILE A 50 10.57 -4.92 2.60
C ILE A 50 9.50 -3.92 3.01
N GLN A 51 9.63 -2.69 2.54
CA GLN A 51 8.62 -1.66 2.65
C GLN A 51 7.48 -1.96 1.68
N LEU A 52 6.33 -2.36 2.24
CA LEU A 52 5.13 -2.59 1.46
C LEU A 52 4.66 -1.27 0.83
N LYS A 53 4.37 -1.33 -0.48
CA LYS A 53 3.67 -0.25 -1.20
C LYS A 53 2.17 -0.30 -0.90
N LEU A 54 1.45 0.76 -1.24
CA LEU A 54 0.04 0.92 -0.88
C LEU A 54 -0.81 -0.31 -1.22
N ARG A 55 -0.77 -0.80 -2.45
CA ARG A 55 -1.59 -1.97 -2.84
C ARG A 55 -1.28 -3.20 -1.99
N GLN A 56 -0.01 -3.45 -1.70
CA GLN A 56 0.41 -4.60 -0.91
C GLN A 56 -0.08 -4.47 0.53
N SER A 57 0.16 -3.31 1.15
CA SER A 57 -0.29 -3.00 2.51
C SER A 57 -1.83 -3.02 2.62
N PHE A 58 -2.53 -2.47 1.63
CA PHE A 58 -3.99 -2.43 1.57
C PHE A 58 -4.60 -3.84 1.42
N TYR A 59 -4.07 -4.66 0.51
CA TYR A 59 -4.58 -6.02 0.30
C TYR A 59 -4.26 -6.96 1.44
N ALA A 60 -3.04 -6.90 1.98
CA ALA A 60 -2.68 -7.65 3.18
C ALA A 60 -3.63 -7.33 4.34
N ASN A 61 -4.15 -6.11 4.42
CA ASN A 61 -5.04 -5.65 5.47
C ASN A 61 -6.51 -5.47 5.01
N PHE A 62 -6.94 -6.17 3.96
CA PHE A 62 -8.29 -5.96 3.39
C PHE A 62 -9.40 -6.22 4.43
N GLU A 63 -9.26 -7.23 5.29
CA GLU A 63 -10.21 -7.49 6.39
C GLU A 63 -10.34 -6.31 7.36
N SER A 64 -9.25 -5.59 7.63
CA SER A 64 -9.28 -4.36 8.43
C SER A 64 -10.10 -3.27 7.74
N TYR A 65 -9.97 -3.13 6.42
CA TYR A 65 -10.78 -2.21 5.65
C TYR A 65 -12.27 -2.61 5.65
N VAL A 66 -12.59 -3.90 5.45
CA VAL A 66 -13.97 -4.41 5.53
C VAL A 66 -14.59 -4.11 6.89
N TYR A 67 -13.84 -4.32 7.98
CA TYR A 67 -14.28 -3.99 9.33
C TYR A 67 -14.60 -2.50 9.50
N LEU A 68 -13.73 -1.60 9.02
CA LEU A 68 -13.96 -0.15 9.07
C LEU A 68 -15.22 0.26 8.32
N VAL A 69 -15.44 -0.32 7.13
CA VAL A 69 -16.62 -0.02 6.32
C VAL A 69 -17.91 -0.44 7.02
N ASN A 70 -17.91 -1.62 7.65
CA ASN A 70 -19.09 -2.15 8.32
C ASN A 70 -19.38 -1.47 9.66
N ASN A 71 -18.37 -0.87 10.30
CA ASN A 71 -18.48 -0.20 11.59
C ASN A 71 -18.23 1.32 11.49
N TYR A 72 -18.45 1.90 10.30
CA TYR A 72 -18.13 3.30 10.06
C TYR A 72 -18.87 4.23 11.04
N SER A 73 -18.09 5.06 11.73
CA SER A 73 -18.55 6.27 12.41
C SER A 73 -17.38 7.24 12.52
N ASP A 74 -17.65 8.55 12.61
CA ASP A 74 -16.57 9.53 12.73
C ASP A 74 -15.70 9.28 13.99
N ALA A 75 -16.30 8.78 15.09
CA ALA A 75 -15.59 8.37 16.28
C ALA A 75 -14.68 7.15 16.04
N ALA A 76 -15.19 6.10 15.38
CA ALA A 76 -14.40 4.92 15.03
C ALA A 76 -13.22 5.27 14.12
N ILE A 77 -13.41 6.19 13.16
CA ILE A 77 -12.32 6.68 12.31
C ILE A 77 -11.26 7.40 13.13
N VAL A 78 -11.64 8.25 14.08
CA VAL A 78 -10.68 8.95 14.96
C VAL A 78 -9.87 7.96 15.80
N GLU A 79 -10.54 6.96 16.41
CA GLU A 79 -9.89 5.93 17.21
C GLU A 79 -8.94 5.06 16.38
N PHE A 80 -9.40 4.61 15.21
CA PHE A 80 -8.58 3.87 14.27
C PHE A 80 -7.34 4.67 13.85
N MET A 81 -7.51 5.94 13.52
CA MET A 81 -6.42 6.79 13.06
C MET A 81 -5.37 7.08 14.14
N ALA A 82 -5.74 7.05 15.41
CA ALA A 82 -4.79 7.22 16.51
C ALA A 82 -3.85 6.02 16.63
N HIS A 83 -4.40 4.80 16.58
CA HIS A 83 -3.64 3.56 16.75
C HIS A 83 -4.16 2.43 15.83
N PRO A 84 -3.88 2.45 14.51
CA PRO A 84 -4.52 1.55 13.54
C PRO A 84 -4.36 0.06 13.87
N ASN A 85 -3.15 -0.30 14.31
CA ASN A 85 -2.77 -1.66 14.63
C ASN A 85 -3.45 -2.16 15.92
N GLU A 86 -3.42 -1.36 16.98
CA GLU A 86 -4.00 -1.69 18.28
C GLU A 86 -5.53 -1.70 18.22
N TYR A 87 -6.13 -0.76 17.48
CA TYR A 87 -7.57 -0.70 17.22
C TYR A 87 -8.07 -2.01 16.61
N MET A 88 -7.44 -2.47 15.53
CA MET A 88 -7.83 -3.72 14.86
C MET A 88 -7.62 -4.95 15.74
N GLN A 89 -6.55 -4.97 16.53
CA GLN A 89 -6.29 -6.04 17.48
C GLN A 89 -7.36 -6.10 18.59
N ALA A 90 -7.76 -4.96 19.14
CA ALA A 90 -8.82 -4.88 20.15
C ALA A 90 -10.17 -5.41 19.64
N HIS A 91 -10.39 -5.34 18.33
CA HIS A 91 -11.58 -5.85 17.66
C HIS A 91 -11.43 -7.25 17.05
N ASN A 92 -10.33 -7.95 17.35
CA ASN A 92 -10.03 -9.31 16.85
C ASN A 92 -10.03 -9.42 15.32
N VAL A 93 -9.64 -8.34 14.63
CA VAL A 93 -9.51 -8.36 13.16
C VAL A 93 -8.13 -8.88 12.79
N ASN A 94 -8.09 -9.92 11.95
CA ASN A 94 -6.84 -10.51 11.50
C ASN A 94 -6.04 -9.51 10.64
N ARG A 95 -4.73 -9.46 10.88
CA ARG A 95 -3.79 -8.57 10.18
C ARG A 95 -2.50 -9.31 9.85
N PRO A 96 -2.39 -9.84 8.62
CA PRO A 96 -1.17 -10.45 8.09
C PRO A 96 0.06 -9.54 8.16
N ALA A 97 -0.13 -8.21 8.16
CA ALA A 97 0.94 -7.23 8.24
C ALA A 97 0.55 -6.01 9.09
N PRO A 98 1.53 -5.26 9.64
CA PRO A 98 1.26 -3.97 10.25
C PRO A 98 0.64 -2.99 9.26
N ILE A 99 -0.30 -2.16 9.74
CA ILE A 99 -0.89 -1.06 8.97
C ILE A 99 -0.04 0.19 9.22
N ASP A 100 0.63 0.68 8.18
CA ASP A 100 1.37 1.94 8.24
C ASP A 100 0.42 3.15 8.21
N THR A 101 0.90 4.32 8.64
CA THR A 101 0.08 5.53 8.75
C THR A 101 -0.54 5.95 7.41
N MET A 102 0.17 5.84 6.30
CA MET A 102 -0.35 6.28 5.00
C MET A 102 -1.43 5.33 4.50
N THR A 103 -1.25 4.02 4.67
CA THR A 103 -2.28 3.02 4.38
C THR A 103 -3.50 3.22 5.26
N ALA A 104 -3.33 3.49 6.55
CA ALA A 104 -4.46 3.78 7.46
C ALA A 104 -5.26 5.00 7.00
N GLU A 105 -4.59 6.11 6.66
CA GLU A 105 -5.26 7.32 6.15
C GLU A 105 -6.05 7.05 4.87
N ILE A 106 -5.49 6.27 3.94
CA ILE A 106 -6.17 5.92 2.69
C ILE A 106 -7.33 4.96 2.95
N MET A 107 -7.19 3.98 3.84
CA MET A 107 -8.29 3.10 4.26
C MET A 107 -9.45 3.90 4.87
N ALA A 108 -9.16 4.81 5.80
CA ALA A 108 -10.16 5.66 6.43
C ALA A 108 -10.89 6.55 5.41
N MET A 109 -10.16 7.12 4.44
CA MET A 109 -10.75 7.88 3.34
C MET A 109 -11.63 7.00 2.44
N CYS A 110 -11.15 5.81 2.08
CA CYS A 110 -11.89 4.86 1.26
C CYS A 110 -13.17 4.35 1.96
N ALA A 111 -13.17 4.31 3.30
CA ALA A 111 -14.31 3.91 4.11
C ALA A 111 -15.44 4.96 4.17
N ASP A 112 -15.26 6.15 3.58
CA ASP A 112 -16.30 7.19 3.55
C ASP A 112 -17.61 6.66 2.95
N PRO A 113 -18.76 6.83 3.63
CA PRO A 113 -20.04 6.27 3.19
C PRO A 113 -20.45 6.67 1.77
N ALA A 114 -20.11 7.88 1.32
CA ALA A 114 -20.45 8.33 -0.03
C ALA A 114 -19.64 7.56 -1.09
N LEU A 115 -18.37 7.30 -0.82
CA LEU A 115 -17.49 6.55 -1.71
C LEU A 115 -17.82 5.06 -1.68
N ILE A 116 -18.08 4.47 -0.51
CA ILE A 116 -18.51 3.08 -0.39
C ILE A 116 -19.79 2.82 -1.17
N LYS A 117 -20.79 3.71 -1.05
CA LYS A 117 -22.02 3.61 -1.83
C LYS A 117 -21.75 3.63 -3.35
N ALA A 118 -20.80 4.46 -3.80
CA ALA A 118 -20.41 4.51 -5.21
C ALA A 118 -19.67 3.24 -5.65
N ILE A 119 -18.72 2.75 -4.86
CA ILE A 119 -17.96 1.52 -5.12
C ILE A 119 -18.88 0.30 -5.23
N ARG A 120 -19.88 0.20 -4.35
CA ARG A 120 -20.87 -0.90 -4.37
C ARG A 120 -21.86 -0.83 -5.52
N SER A 121 -21.94 0.31 -6.23
CA SER A 121 -22.86 0.49 -7.36
C SER A 121 -22.34 -0.05 -8.69
N ASP A 122 -21.14 -0.64 -8.71
CA ASP A 122 -20.48 -1.19 -9.90
C ASP A 122 -20.34 -0.18 -11.06
N SER A 123 -20.21 1.11 -10.72
CA SER A 123 -20.10 2.19 -11.71
C SER A 123 -18.91 3.10 -11.39
N LEU A 124 -17.91 3.05 -12.27
CA LEU A 124 -16.76 3.96 -12.22
C LEU A 124 -17.19 5.43 -12.31
N SER A 125 -18.24 5.72 -13.08
CA SER A 125 -18.79 7.08 -13.19
C SER A 125 -19.32 7.58 -11.83
N ASN A 126 -19.92 6.70 -11.03
CA ASN A 126 -20.39 7.08 -9.69
C ASN A 126 -19.22 7.38 -8.77
N VAL A 127 -18.15 6.57 -8.82
CA VAL A 127 -16.91 6.80 -8.05
C VAL A 127 -16.28 8.15 -8.43
N ASN A 128 -16.11 8.41 -9.73
CA ASN A 128 -15.59 9.69 -10.23
C ASN A 128 -16.45 10.87 -9.77
N SER A 129 -17.79 10.72 -9.85
CA SER A 129 -18.71 11.76 -9.41
C SER A 129 -18.59 12.11 -7.93
N VAL A 130 -18.08 11.21 -7.08
CA VAL A 130 -17.84 11.48 -5.66
C VAL A 130 -16.51 12.20 -5.48
N ILE A 131 -15.42 11.63 -6.02
CA ILE A 131 -14.07 12.15 -5.79
C ILE A 131 -13.79 13.49 -6.48
N GLU A 132 -14.55 13.82 -7.54
CA GLU A 132 -14.42 15.10 -8.24
C GLU A 132 -15.08 16.27 -7.49
N ARG A 133 -16.02 15.99 -6.58
CA ARG A 133 -16.76 17.04 -5.84
C ARG A 133 -15.81 17.89 -5.01
N ALA A 134 -16.07 19.19 -4.99
CA ALA A 134 -15.30 20.14 -4.19
C ALA A 134 -15.33 19.80 -2.69
N CYS A 135 -16.47 19.32 -2.17
CA CYS A 135 -16.59 18.92 -0.77
C CYS A 135 -15.70 17.71 -0.43
N TRP A 136 -15.57 16.75 -1.35
CA TRP A 136 -14.68 15.59 -1.19
C TRP A 136 -13.22 16.03 -1.11
N LYS A 137 -12.78 16.82 -2.09
CA LYS A 137 -11.40 17.34 -2.15
C LYS A 137 -11.05 18.22 -0.95
N LYS A 138 -12.02 18.96 -0.40
CA LYS A 138 -11.86 19.75 0.82
C LYS A 138 -11.76 18.87 2.06
N LYS A 139 -12.51 17.76 2.14
CA LYS A 139 -12.46 16.79 3.24
C LYS A 139 -11.13 16.03 3.24
N TYR A 140 -10.60 15.69 2.06
CA TYR A 140 -9.37 14.90 1.90
C TYR A 140 -8.31 15.63 1.06
N PRO A 141 -7.67 16.69 1.61
CA PRO A 141 -6.74 17.52 0.86
C PRO A 141 -5.31 16.94 0.75
N LYS A 142 -4.98 15.94 1.58
CA LYS A 142 -3.62 15.38 1.67
C LYS A 142 -3.20 14.75 0.34
N ARG A 143 -1.91 14.86 0.02
CA ARG A 143 -1.26 14.19 -1.11
C ARG A 143 -0.07 13.38 -0.61
N TYR A 144 0.25 12.30 -1.31
CA TYR A 144 1.25 11.32 -0.90
C TYR A 144 2.34 11.17 -1.98
N PRO A 145 3.57 10.75 -1.61
CA PRO A 145 4.65 10.51 -2.56
C PRO A 145 4.26 9.47 -3.61
N LYS A 146 4.64 9.71 -4.87
CA LYS A 146 4.29 8.84 -6.00
C LYS A 146 4.86 7.43 -5.84
N GLU A 147 6.01 7.31 -5.19
CA GLU A 147 6.75 6.08 -4.92
C GLU A 147 5.97 5.13 -4.00
N PHE A 148 4.99 5.64 -3.24
CA PHE A 148 4.12 4.82 -2.40
C PHE A 148 3.01 4.13 -3.19
N PHE A 149 2.66 4.67 -4.37
CA PHE A 149 1.59 4.17 -5.21
C PHE A 149 2.05 3.22 -6.31
N ASP A 150 3.30 2.78 -6.33
CA ASP A 150 3.79 1.93 -7.43
C ASP A 150 2.85 0.71 -7.63
N TYR A 151 2.22 0.70 -8.81
CA TYR A 151 1.12 -0.20 -9.13
C TYR A 151 1.62 -1.55 -9.70
N ASN A 152 2.91 -1.66 -10.01
CA ASN A 152 3.53 -2.85 -10.60
C ASN A 152 4.00 -3.88 -9.56
N VAL A 153 3.94 -3.56 -8.26
CA VAL A 153 4.63 -4.27 -7.16
C VAL A 153 3.83 -5.48 -6.62
N ILE A 154 2.85 -6.01 -7.36
CA ILE A 154 2.03 -7.15 -6.89
C ILE A 154 2.88 -8.44 -6.75
N TRP A 155 4.04 -8.54 -7.41
CA TRP A 155 4.74 -9.82 -7.58
C TRP A 155 6.05 -9.99 -6.77
N ASN A 156 6.42 -9.02 -5.92
CA ASN A 156 7.82 -8.84 -5.53
C ASN A 156 8.22 -9.39 -4.13
N VAL A 157 7.32 -10.09 -3.43
CA VAL A 157 7.63 -10.60 -2.07
C VAL A 157 7.40 -12.10 -1.98
N ALA A 158 8.49 -12.86 -1.86
CA ALA A 158 8.44 -14.28 -1.51
C ALA A 158 8.28 -14.39 0.01
N GLY A 159 7.11 -14.84 0.49
CA GLY A 159 6.88 -15.14 1.91
C GLY A 159 5.99 -14.17 2.69
N VAL A 160 5.49 -13.10 2.08
CA VAL A 160 4.18 -12.57 2.51
C VAL A 160 3.19 -13.60 1.96
N GLU A 161 2.55 -14.36 2.85
CA GLU A 161 1.47 -15.28 2.46
C GLU A 161 0.63 -14.57 1.41
N ALA A 162 0.55 -15.21 0.23
CA ALA A 162 0.18 -14.62 -1.04
C ALA A 162 -0.90 -13.56 -0.88
N PHE A 163 -0.78 -12.44 -1.61
CA PHE A 163 -1.90 -11.54 -1.88
C PHE A 163 -3.16 -12.38 -1.98
N PRO A 164 -4.05 -12.33 -0.97
CA PRO A 164 -5.16 -13.24 -0.98
C PRO A 164 -5.89 -13.02 -2.31
N ASP A 165 -6.32 -14.10 -2.97
CA ASP A 165 -7.37 -13.97 -3.97
C ASP A 165 -8.59 -13.43 -3.21
N VAL A 166 -8.65 -12.11 -3.06
CA VAL A 166 -9.69 -11.43 -2.31
C VAL A 166 -10.93 -11.47 -3.19
N ASP A 167 -11.90 -12.27 -2.76
CA ASP A 167 -13.23 -12.23 -3.35
C ASP A 167 -13.97 -10.98 -2.86
N PHE A 168 -13.78 -9.86 -3.56
CA PHE A 168 -14.43 -8.59 -3.22
C PHE A 168 -15.95 -8.72 -3.15
N GLU A 169 -16.55 -9.57 -4.00
CA GLU A 169 -18.00 -9.75 -4.07
C GLU A 169 -18.51 -10.47 -2.82
N ALA A 170 -17.76 -11.43 -2.27
CA ALA A 170 -18.08 -12.08 -1.00
C ALA A 170 -18.17 -11.08 0.18
N HIS A 171 -17.45 -9.97 0.11
CA HIS A 171 -17.51 -8.88 1.09
C HIS A 171 -18.51 -7.76 0.71
N GLY A 172 -19.31 -7.94 -0.33
CA GLY A 172 -20.32 -6.98 -0.78
C GLY A 172 -19.74 -5.75 -1.48
N PHE A 173 -18.57 -5.88 -2.11
CA PHE A 173 -17.98 -4.87 -2.99
C PHE A 173 -18.15 -5.27 -4.46
N SER A 174 -17.93 -4.33 -5.37
CA SER A 174 -17.81 -4.62 -6.80
C SER A 174 -16.59 -5.49 -7.08
N LYS A 175 -16.69 -6.44 -8.02
CA LYS A 175 -15.52 -7.17 -8.55
C LYS A 175 -14.45 -6.28 -9.17
N TYR A 176 -14.80 -5.04 -9.54
CA TYR A 176 -13.87 -4.03 -10.04
C TYR A 176 -13.33 -3.10 -8.93
N PHE A 177 -13.46 -3.49 -7.65
CA PHE A 177 -12.97 -2.73 -6.50
C PHE A 177 -11.54 -2.23 -6.70
N ASP A 178 -10.67 -3.08 -7.20
CA ASP A 178 -9.27 -2.75 -7.47
C ASP A 178 -9.10 -1.61 -8.49
N VAL A 179 -9.90 -1.62 -9.56
CA VAL A 179 -9.94 -0.52 -10.54
C VAL A 179 -10.38 0.77 -9.85
N TYR A 180 -11.41 0.71 -9.00
CA TYR A 180 -11.90 1.88 -8.30
C TYR A 180 -10.88 2.44 -7.30
N LEU A 181 -10.20 1.55 -6.56
CA LEU A 181 -9.12 1.92 -5.66
C LEU A 181 -8.01 2.65 -6.43
N GLN A 182 -7.58 2.14 -7.59
CA GLN A 182 -6.60 2.82 -8.44
C GLN A 182 -7.05 4.22 -8.88
N TYR A 183 -8.32 4.39 -9.26
CA TYR A 183 -8.84 5.70 -9.65
C TYR A 183 -8.86 6.69 -8.48
N VAL A 184 -9.31 6.22 -7.32
CA VAL A 184 -9.29 6.99 -6.08
C VAL A 184 -7.86 7.42 -5.75
N THR A 185 -6.89 6.49 -5.74
CA THR A 185 -5.51 6.77 -5.34
C THR A 185 -4.73 7.60 -6.35
N ARG A 186 -5.07 7.54 -7.64
CA ARG A 186 -4.52 8.43 -8.68
C ARG A 186 -4.80 9.91 -8.40
N THR A 187 -5.89 10.23 -7.70
CA THR A 187 -6.18 11.63 -7.34
C THR A 187 -5.37 12.13 -6.13
N LEU A 188 -4.58 11.25 -5.50
CA LEU A 188 -3.93 11.51 -4.21
C LEU A 188 -2.41 11.61 -4.28
N HIS A 189 -1.76 11.35 -5.42
CA HIS A 189 -0.30 11.50 -5.52
C HIS A 189 0.10 12.94 -5.86
N LEU A 190 1.32 13.31 -5.46
CA LEU A 190 2.03 14.52 -5.92
C LEU A 190 2.53 14.38 -7.36
#